data_AF-A0A9E3A3Q8-F1
#
_entry.id   AF-A0A9E3A3Q8-F1
#
_cell.length_a   1.000
_cell.length_b   1.000
_cell.length_c   1.000
_cell.angle_alpha   90.00
_cell.angle_beta   90.00
_cell.angle_gamma   90.00
#
_symmetry.space_group_name_H-M   'P 1'
#
loop_
_entity.id
_entity.type
_entity.pdbx_description
1 polymer ?
#
loop_
_entity_poly.entity_id
_entity_poly.type
_entity_poly.pdbx_seq_one_letter_code
_entity_poly.pdbx_strand_id
1 'polypeptide(L)'
;MIRFDGDWCRRTKAADEKWILGVAAEAVGITAARRKITIMPRWMRDAAVHPLAVHFCCGECKHPYMARLFNSRPLMKTGAAIATKRRTKLLVRGLESHTPPAAKPASIQASG
;
A
#
# COMPACT_ATOMS: atom_id res chain seq x y z
N MET A 1 -26.31 -5.02 -21.22
CA MET A 1 -25.32 -3.97 -21.51
C MET A 1 -24.94 -3.31 -20.20
N ILE A 2 -23.64 -3.25 -19.85
CA ILE A 2 -23.16 -2.70 -18.57
C ILE A 2 -22.94 -1.19 -18.73
N ARG A 3 -23.42 -0.40 -17.77
CA ARG A 3 -23.17 1.05 -17.65
C ARG A 3 -22.19 1.29 -16.50
N PHE A 4 -21.38 2.34 -16.63
CA PHE A 4 -20.41 2.76 -15.61
C PHE A 4 -20.80 4.14 -15.12
N ASP A 5 -20.92 4.30 -13.81
CA ASP A 5 -21.27 5.55 -13.16
C ASP A 5 -20.10 6.03 -12.29
N GLY A 6 -19.94 7.34 -12.14
CA GLY A 6 -18.90 7.90 -11.29
C GLY A 6 -19.18 7.68 -9.81
N ASP A 7 -18.22 7.15 -9.07
CA ASP A 7 -18.37 6.88 -7.63
C ASP A 7 -18.60 8.14 -6.79
N TRP A 8 -18.16 9.30 -7.29
CA TRP A 8 -18.34 10.57 -6.61
C TRP A 8 -19.60 11.32 -7.08
N CYS A 9 -19.73 11.53 -8.39
CA CYS A 9 -20.74 12.43 -8.97
C CYS A 9 -21.95 11.70 -9.58
N ARG A 10 -21.92 10.36 -9.65
CA ARG A 10 -22.96 9.51 -10.26
C ARG A 10 -23.30 9.80 -11.72
N ARG A 11 -22.47 10.59 -12.41
CA ARG A 11 -22.58 10.78 -13.87
C ARG A 11 -22.39 9.43 -14.55
N THR A 12 -23.11 9.15 -15.63
CA THR A 12 -22.91 7.93 -16.44
C THR A 12 -21.88 8.19 -17.54
N LYS A 13 -20.96 7.24 -17.74
CA LYS A 13 -19.93 7.29 -18.78
C LYS A 13 -20.52 7.09 -20.18
N ALA A 14 -20.20 7.98 -21.12
CA ALA A 14 -20.43 7.78 -22.56
C ALA A 14 -19.32 6.91 -23.20
N ALA A 15 -19.60 6.31 -24.37
CA ALA A 15 -18.70 5.35 -25.02
C ALA A 15 -17.26 5.89 -25.19
N ASP A 16 -17.13 7.09 -25.78
CA ASP A 16 -15.84 7.69 -26.14
C ASP A 16 -15.29 8.69 -25.12
N GLU A 17 -15.92 8.79 -23.96
CA GLU A 17 -15.48 9.72 -22.93
C GLU A 17 -14.25 9.19 -22.17
N LYS A 18 -13.27 10.08 -21.96
CA LYS A 18 -12.08 9.77 -21.16
C LYS A 18 -12.43 9.79 -19.68
N TRP A 19 -12.20 8.67 -19.02
CA TRP A 19 -12.50 8.48 -17.59
C TRP A 19 -11.28 7.90 -16.89
N ILE A 20 -11.18 8.18 -15.59
CA ILE A 20 -10.14 7.63 -14.72
C ILE A 20 -10.71 6.36 -14.07
N LEU A 21 -9.98 5.26 -14.23
CA LEU A 21 -10.29 3.98 -13.60
C LEU A 21 -9.28 3.70 -12.49
N GLY A 22 -9.78 3.40 -11.30
CA GLY A 22 -9.01 2.87 -10.18
C GLY A 22 -9.47 1.47 -9.82
N VAL A 23 -8.60 0.68 -9.20
CA VAL A 23 -8.97 -0.56 -8.52
C VAL A 23 -8.55 -0.44 -7.06
N ALA A 24 -9.53 -0.53 -6.16
CA ALA A 24 -9.29 -0.51 -4.74
C ALA A 24 -8.76 -1.87 -4.25
N ALA A 25 -7.88 -1.82 -3.26
CA ALA A 25 -7.36 -2.98 -2.56
C ALA A 25 -7.15 -2.61 -1.08
N GLU A 26 -7.39 -3.56 -0.20
CA GLU A 26 -7.06 -3.41 1.22
C GLU A 26 -5.84 -4.28 1.55
N ALA A 27 -4.73 -3.64 1.91
CA ALA A 27 -3.54 -4.30 2.39
C ALA A 27 -3.67 -4.49 3.90
N VAL A 28 -4.02 -5.71 4.30
CA VAL A 28 -4.26 -6.07 5.70
C VAL A 28 -2.97 -6.60 6.33
N GLY A 29 -2.33 -5.79 7.18
CA GLY A 29 -1.12 -6.18 7.93
C GLY A 29 -1.43 -6.80 9.31
N ILE A 30 -0.36 -7.10 10.05
CA ILE A 30 -0.43 -7.63 11.43
C ILE A 30 -1.02 -6.58 12.37
N THR A 31 -0.61 -5.32 12.24
CA THR A 31 -0.97 -4.24 13.17
C THR A 31 -1.99 -3.24 12.61
N ALA A 32 -2.13 -3.16 11.28
CA ALA A 32 -3.02 -2.19 10.64
C ALA A 32 -3.51 -2.68 9.28
N ALA A 33 -4.70 -2.22 8.88
CA ALA A 33 -5.18 -2.31 7.51
C ALA A 33 -4.93 -0.99 6.78
N ARG A 34 -4.38 -1.05 5.56
CA ARG A 34 -4.13 0.10 4.70
C ARG A 34 -4.92 -0.04 3.40
N ARG A 35 -5.83 0.91 3.16
CA ARG A 35 -6.51 1.04 1.88
C ARG A 35 -5.51 1.54 0.83
N LYS A 36 -5.61 1.03 -0.38
CA LYS A 36 -4.84 1.45 -1.57
C LYS A 36 -5.78 1.52 -2.76
N ILE A 37 -5.50 2.42 -3.68
CA ILE A 37 -6.14 2.43 -5.00
C ILE A 37 -5.03 2.50 -6.04
N THR A 38 -5.07 1.57 -6.98
CA THR A 38 -4.20 1.57 -8.16
C THR A 38 -4.92 2.27 -9.29
N ILE A 39 -4.38 3.39 -9.79
CA ILE A 39 -4.93 4.10 -10.94
C ILE A 39 -4.41 3.46 -12.22
N MET A 40 -5.33 3.08 -13.11
CA MET A 40 -4.99 2.44 -14.37
C MET A 40 -4.53 3.49 -15.40
N PRO A 41 -3.51 3.19 -16.22
CA PRO A 41 -2.99 4.14 -17.20
C PRO A 41 -3.97 4.39 -18.36
N ARG A 42 -4.90 3.46 -18.59
CA ARG A 42 -5.96 3.54 -19.58
C ARG A 42 -7.22 2.86 -19.07
N TRP A 43 -8.34 3.19 -19.70
CA TRP A 43 -9.58 2.47 -19.45
C TRP A 43 -9.46 1.03 -19.98
N MET A 44 -9.65 0.05 -19.10
CA MET A 44 -9.67 -1.37 -19.45
C MET A 44 -10.97 -1.97 -18.95
N ARG A 45 -11.76 -2.55 -19.86
CA ARG A 45 -13.11 -3.00 -19.57
C ARG A 45 -13.14 -4.09 -18.49
N ASP A 46 -12.20 -5.03 -18.54
CA ASP A 46 -12.11 -6.14 -17.59
C ASP A 46 -11.82 -5.64 -16.17
N ALA A 47 -10.97 -4.62 -16.04
CA ALA A 47 -10.72 -3.96 -14.76
C ALA A 47 -11.89 -3.07 -14.33
N ALA A 48 -12.64 -2.47 -15.27
CA ALA A 48 -13.76 -1.60 -14.97
C ALA A 48 -14.98 -2.35 -14.41
N VAL A 49 -15.14 -3.63 -14.72
CA VAL A 49 -16.20 -4.49 -14.16
C VAL A 49 -15.80 -5.19 -12.85
N HIS A 50 -14.55 -4.98 -12.39
CA HIS A 50 -14.08 -5.60 -11.17
C HIS A 50 -14.90 -5.12 -9.96
N PRO A 51 -15.21 -5.97 -8.97
CA PRO A 51 -16.04 -5.59 -7.82
C PRO A 51 -15.48 -4.43 -6.98
N LEU A 52 -14.15 -4.24 -7.04
CA LEU A 52 -13.44 -3.15 -6.37
C LEU A 52 -13.02 -2.02 -7.33
N ALA A 53 -13.58 -1.98 -8.54
CA ALA A 53 -13.35 -0.90 -9.47
C ALA A 53 -13.96 0.40 -8.94
N VAL A 54 -13.29 1.51 -9.22
CA VAL A 54 -13.71 2.86 -8.86
C VAL A 54 -13.58 3.74 -10.10
N HIS A 55 -14.64 4.44 -10.48
CA HIS A 55 -14.76 5.21 -11.71
C HIS A 55 -14.87 6.70 -11.40
N PHE A 56 -14.07 7.52 -12.09
CA PHE A 56 -14.14 8.99 -11.99
C PHE A 56 -14.21 9.62 -13.37
N CYS A 57 -15.14 10.56 -13.57
CA CYS A 57 -15.23 11.33 -14.81
C CYS A 57 -14.08 12.32 -14.97
N CYS A 58 -13.51 12.83 -13.88
CA CYS A 58 -12.43 13.81 -13.90
C CYS A 58 -11.58 13.78 -12.61
N GLY A 59 -10.46 14.51 -12.63
CA GLY A 59 -9.60 14.67 -11.45
C GLY A 59 -10.32 15.32 -10.27
N GLU A 60 -11.18 16.30 -10.52
CA GLU A 60 -11.94 17.01 -9.48
C GLU A 60 -12.92 16.10 -8.73
N CYS A 61 -13.44 15.05 -9.37
CA CYS A 61 -14.23 14.02 -8.71
C CYS A 61 -13.36 12.99 -7.95
N LYS A 62 -12.14 12.73 -8.44
CA LYS A 62 -11.19 11.78 -7.83
C LYS A 62 -10.61 12.30 -6.52
N HIS A 63 -10.15 13.55 -6.47
CA HIS A 63 -9.46 14.11 -5.30
C HIS A 63 -10.28 14.05 -3.99
N PRO A 64 -11.53 14.54 -3.94
CA PRO A 64 -12.31 14.50 -2.70
C PRO A 64 -12.66 13.08 -2.28
N TYR A 65 -12.87 12.16 -3.24
CA TYR A 65 -13.03 10.74 -2.96
C TYR A 65 -11.78 10.16 -2.26
N MET A 66 -10.59 10.42 -2.83
CA MET A 66 -9.32 9.95 -2.25
C MET A 66 -9.06 10.54 -0.87
N ALA A 67 -9.32 11.84 -0.70
CA ALA A 67 -9.18 12.51 0.59
C ALA A 67 -10.07 11.85 1.65
N ARG A 68 -11.34 11.57 1.33
CA ARG A 68 -12.25 10.89 2.25
C ARG A 68 -11.78 9.47 2.58
N LEU A 69 -11.28 8.73 1.59
CA LEU A 69 -10.84 7.35 1.77
C LEU A 69 -9.62 7.24 2.70
N PHE A 70 -8.66 8.16 2.57
CA PHE A 70 -7.39 8.11 3.30
C PHE A 70 -7.36 8.96 4.58
N ASN A 71 -8.22 9.98 4.72
CA ASN A 71 -8.32 10.77 5.95
C ASN A 71 -9.17 10.09 7.03
N SER A 72 -9.73 8.91 6.73
CA SER A 72 -10.40 8.06 7.71
C SER A 72 -9.35 7.33 8.56
N ARG A 73 -9.45 7.36 9.90
CA ARG A 73 -8.57 6.57 10.76
C ARG A 73 -8.61 5.09 10.33
N PRO A 74 -7.45 4.43 10.17
CA PRO A 74 -7.43 3.01 9.87
C PRO A 74 -8.09 2.24 11.01
N LEU A 75 -8.91 1.25 10.68
CA LEU A 75 -9.47 0.33 11.67
C LEU A 75 -8.30 -0.46 12.26
N MET A 76 -7.95 -0.17 13.51
CA MET A 76 -6.96 -0.96 14.24
C MET A 76 -7.56 -2.34 14.48
N LYS A 77 -6.84 -3.40 14.11
CA LYS A 77 -7.22 -4.74 14.55
C LYS A 77 -6.96 -4.79 16.05
N THR A 78 -8.00 -4.89 16.86
CA THR A 78 -7.87 -5.23 18.28
C THR A 78 -7.18 -6.59 18.35
N GLY A 79 -5.88 -6.58 18.64
CA GLY A 79 -5.06 -7.78 18.57
C GLY A 79 -5.47 -8.78 19.62
N ALA A 80 -6.00 -9.93 19.21
CA ALA A 80 -5.79 -11.15 19.96
C ALA A 80 -4.27 -11.40 19.95
N ALA A 81 -3.65 -11.47 21.12
CA ALA A 81 -2.22 -11.66 21.27
C ALA A 81 -1.76 -12.92 20.51
N ILE A 82 -1.06 -12.74 19.39
CA ILE A 82 -0.42 -13.86 18.69
C ILE A 82 0.93 -14.06 19.37
N ALA A 83 1.01 -15.08 20.22
CA ALA A 83 2.26 -15.50 20.85
C ALA A 83 3.26 -15.95 19.77
N THR A 84 4.25 -15.13 19.49
CA THR A 84 5.37 -15.49 18.62
C THR A 84 6.24 -16.49 19.37
N LYS A 85 6.14 -17.79 19.07
CA LYS A 85 7.14 -18.77 19.51
C LYS A 85 8.47 -18.41 18.85
N ARG A 86 9.40 -17.84 19.63
CA ARG A 86 10.81 -17.73 19.23
C ARG A 86 11.30 -19.14 18.93
N ARG A 87 11.63 -19.40 17.67
CA ARG A 87 12.38 -20.59 17.29
C ARG A 87 13.81 -20.41 17.82
N THR A 88 14.10 -21.01 18.96
CA THR A 88 15.47 -21.08 19.49
C THR A 88 16.33 -21.79 18.45
N LYS A 89 17.25 -21.05 17.82
CA LYS A 89 18.28 -21.63 16.95
C LYS A 89 19.24 -22.38 17.88
N LEU A 90 19.16 -23.71 17.88
CA LEU A 90 20.18 -24.54 18.51
C LEU A 90 21.49 -24.30 17.74
N LEU A 91 22.41 -23.53 18.31
CA LEU A 91 23.75 -23.35 17.77
C LEU A 91 24.51 -24.66 17.98
N VAL A 92 24.59 -25.48 16.93
CA VAL A 92 25.50 -26.63 16.89
C VAL A 92 26.93 -26.09 16.88
N ARG A 93 27.72 -26.52 17.87
CA ARG A 93 29.15 -26.23 18.00
C ARG A 93 29.89 -26.73 16.75
N GLY A 94 30.68 -25.87 16.15
CA GLY A 94 31.74 -26.24 15.20
C GLY A 94 31.54 -25.73 13.78
N LEU A 95 31.94 -24.48 13.53
CA LEU A 95 32.85 -24.16 12.43
C LEU A 95 33.40 -22.75 12.68
N GLU A 96 34.70 -22.70 12.91
CA GLU A 96 35.45 -21.45 13.10
C GLU A 96 35.53 -20.74 11.74
N SER A 97 34.99 -19.54 11.65
CA SER A 97 35.26 -18.66 10.51
C SER A 97 35.74 -17.32 11.05
N HIS A 98 37.07 -17.16 11.06
CA HIS A 98 37.76 -15.92 11.32
C HIS A 98 37.21 -14.80 10.42
N THR A 99 36.64 -13.77 11.03
CA THR A 99 36.43 -12.46 10.37
C THR A 99 37.20 -11.42 11.18
N PRO A 100 38.18 -10.71 10.60
CA PRO A 100 38.94 -9.70 11.32
C PRO A 100 38.07 -8.48 11.66
N PRO A 101 38.26 -7.83 12.82
CA PRO A 101 37.50 -6.65 13.20
C PRO A 101 37.90 -5.42 12.36
N ALA A 102 36.89 -4.68 11.90
CA ALA A 102 37.03 -3.42 11.19
C ALA A 102 37.76 -2.37 12.04
N ALA A 103 38.77 -1.73 11.45
CA ALA A 103 39.54 -0.64 12.05
C ALA A 103 38.68 0.60 12.33
N LYS A 104 38.84 1.19 13.52
CA LYS A 104 38.24 2.47 13.91
C LYS A 104 38.97 3.63 13.20
N PRO A 105 38.28 4.69 12.74
CA PRO A 105 38.94 5.88 12.23
C PRO A 105 39.57 6.70 13.38
N ALA A 106 40.81 7.14 13.17
CA ALA A 106 41.62 7.91 14.11
C ALA A 106 41.10 9.35 14.25
N SER A 107 40.95 9.80 15.51
CA SER A 107 40.71 11.20 15.87
C SER A 107 42.02 11.98 15.81
N ILE A 108 42.04 13.08 15.05
CA ILE A 108 43.17 14.02 14.98
C ILE A 108 42.97 15.05 16.09
N GLN A 109 43.86 15.06 17.08
CA GLN A 109 44.01 16.18 18.02
C GLN A 109 44.93 17.22 17.38
N ALA A 110 44.45 18.45 17.21
CA ALA A 110 45.27 19.61 16.89
C ALA A 110 45.68 20.28 18.21
N SER A 111 46.99 20.39 18.43
CA SER A 111 47.59 21.28 19.43
C SER A 111 48.46 22.28 18.68
N GLY A 112 48.22 23.57 18.94
CA GLY A 112 48.89 24.71 18.37
C GLY A 112 48.19 25.98 18.83
#